data_AF-A0A8T4Z4K7-F1
#
_entry.id   AF-A0A8T4Z4K7-F1
#
_cell.length_a   1.000
_cell.length_b   1.000
_cell.length_c   1.000
_cell.angle_alpha   90.00
_cell.angle_beta   90.00
_cell.angle_gamma   90.00
#
_symmetry.space_group_name_H-M   'P 1'
#
loop_
_entity.id
_entity.type
_entity.pdbx_description
1 polymer ?
#
loop_
_entity_poly.entity_id
_entity_poly.type
_entity_poly.pdbx_seq_one_letter_code
_entity_poly.pdbx_strand_id
1 'polypeptide(L)'
;SRVTPCSYCGVLRRRALEIAARDIGANKIATAHNLDDEVQTAILNIIHGGVDRLLRSGPYLRDPQGRFIPRIKPLSEIYEREVALYAYIVGLDFQTTPCPYRSEALRGEVRNIINMLEENHPGIKYTVYSSKLRLSRLLDTQVFNMQTCRLCGYPASGEICEVCRIIGDANSRRYVLREA
;
A
#
# COMPACT_ATOMS: atom_id res chain seq x y z
N SER A 1 -11.06 -6.70 16.89
CA SER A 1 -11.59 -6.39 15.53
C SER A 1 -11.26 -7.54 14.60
N ARG A 2 -12.21 -7.99 13.77
CA ARG A 2 -11.99 -9.11 12.82
C ARG A 2 -11.10 -8.61 11.67
N VAL A 3 -9.90 -9.16 11.52
CA VAL A 3 -8.98 -8.79 10.43
C VAL A 3 -9.50 -9.36 9.11
N THR A 4 -9.63 -8.52 8.09
CA THR A 4 -10.22 -8.87 6.78
C THR A 4 -9.23 -9.62 5.87
N PRO A 5 -9.70 -10.47 4.93
CA PRO A 5 -8.85 -11.13 3.93
C PRO A 5 -7.84 -10.19 3.25
N CYS A 6 -8.30 -9.00 2.87
CA CYS A 6 -7.49 -7.96 2.23
C CYS A 6 -6.34 -7.45 3.13
N SER A 7 -6.56 -7.38 4.44
CA SER A 7 -5.54 -6.95 5.41
C SER A 7 -4.38 -7.94 5.47
N TYR A 8 -4.64 -9.25 5.49
CA TYR A 8 -3.59 -10.26 5.45
C TYR A 8 -2.85 -10.27 4.10
N CYS A 9 -3.61 -10.24 2.99
CA CYS A 9 -3.05 -10.29 1.64
C CYS A 9 -2.01 -9.17 1.42
N GLY A 10 -2.34 -7.93 1.80
CA GLY A 10 -1.44 -6.79 1.63
C GLY A 10 -0.17 -6.85 2.49
N VAL A 11 -0.25 -7.41 3.70
CA VAL A 11 0.91 -7.58 4.59
C VAL A 11 1.84 -8.67 4.04
N LEU A 12 1.29 -9.83 3.69
CA LEU A 12 2.05 -10.97 3.19
C LEU A 12 2.67 -10.69 1.81
N ARG A 13 1.92 -10.05 0.89
CA ARG A 13 2.43 -9.65 -0.44
C ARG A 13 3.64 -8.74 -0.34
N ARG A 14 3.61 -7.75 0.57
CA ARG A 14 4.76 -6.84 0.77
C ARG A 14 5.99 -7.58 1.25
N ARG A 15 5.83 -8.58 2.13
CA ARG A 15 6.93 -9.44 2.59
C ARG A 15 7.47 -10.32 1.47
N ALA A 16 6.60 -10.94 0.69
CA ALA A 16 7.01 -11.77 -0.45
C ALA A 16 7.82 -10.97 -1.49
N LEU A 17 7.37 -9.75 -1.82
CA LEU A 17 8.11 -8.85 -2.72
C LEU A 17 9.49 -8.47 -2.15
N GLU A 18 9.58 -8.25 -0.84
CA GLU A 18 10.86 -7.93 -0.18
C GLU A 18 11.84 -9.10 -0.25
N ILE A 19 11.37 -10.32 0.03
CA ILE A 19 12.19 -11.55 -0.06
C ILE A 19 12.71 -11.71 -1.49
N ALA A 20 11.80 -11.73 -2.48
CA ALA A 20 12.18 -11.90 -3.87
C ALA A 20 13.16 -10.82 -4.37
N ALA A 21 12.97 -9.56 -3.95
CA ALA A 21 13.87 -8.48 -4.31
C ALA A 21 15.27 -8.64 -3.69
N ARG A 22 15.37 -9.18 -2.46
CA ARG A 22 16.68 -9.50 -1.85
C ARG A 22 17.37 -10.66 -2.56
N ASP A 23 16.61 -11.70 -2.89
CA ASP A 23 17.16 -12.91 -3.53
C ASP A 23 17.80 -12.61 -4.89
N ILE A 24 17.24 -11.66 -5.64
CA ILE A 24 17.79 -11.23 -6.95
C ILE A 24 18.77 -10.05 -6.84
N GLY A 25 19.09 -9.58 -5.64
CA GLY A 25 19.97 -8.43 -5.43
C GLY A 25 19.41 -7.08 -5.93
N ALA A 26 18.09 -6.92 -5.99
CA ALA A 26 17.47 -5.68 -6.43
C ALA A 26 17.68 -4.55 -5.41
N ASN A 27 17.92 -3.34 -5.91
CA ASN A 27 18.13 -2.16 -5.07
C ASN A 27 16.85 -1.37 -4.75
N LYS A 28 15.75 -1.64 -5.46
CA LYS A 28 14.44 -0.98 -5.31
C LYS A 28 13.32 -1.92 -5.73
N ILE A 29 12.12 -1.71 -5.17
CA ILE A 29 10.88 -2.34 -5.62
C ILE A 29 9.99 -1.26 -6.25
N ALA A 30 9.73 -1.37 -7.55
CA ALA A 30 8.76 -0.53 -8.23
C ALA A 30 7.35 -1.11 -8.10
N THR A 31 6.36 -0.26 -7.83
CA THR A 31 4.94 -0.66 -7.78
C THR A 31 4.11 0.23 -8.69
N ALA A 32 3.08 -0.34 -9.31
CA ALA A 32 2.26 0.31 -10.32
C ALA A 32 1.14 1.21 -9.74
N HIS A 33 1.34 1.80 -8.56
CA HIS A 33 0.35 2.72 -7.99
C HIS A 33 0.30 3.99 -8.84
N ASN A 34 -0.88 4.30 -9.35
CA ASN A 34 -1.15 5.49 -10.16
C ASN A 34 -1.64 6.67 -9.28
N LEU A 35 -1.95 7.81 -9.91
CA LEU A 35 -2.46 8.99 -9.22
C LEU A 35 -3.76 8.70 -8.45
N ASP A 36 -4.70 7.99 -9.06
CA ASP A 36 -5.98 7.62 -8.45
C ASP A 36 -5.76 6.77 -7.20
N ASP A 37 -4.85 5.80 -7.24
CA ASP A 37 -4.50 4.96 -6.09
C ASP A 37 -3.93 5.77 -4.92
N GLU A 38 -3.08 6.76 -5.22
CA GLU A 38 -2.46 7.63 -4.24
C GLU A 38 -3.50 8.54 -3.57
N VAL A 39 -4.41 9.10 -4.35
CA VAL A 39 -5.48 9.99 -3.86
C VAL A 39 -6.50 9.20 -3.05
N GLN A 40 -6.95 8.03 -3.53
CA GLN A 40 -7.80 7.13 -2.75
C GLN A 40 -7.15 6.75 -1.42
N THR A 41 -5.85 6.42 -1.42
CA THR A 41 -5.11 6.08 -0.20
C THR A 41 -5.00 7.28 0.75
N ALA A 42 -4.82 8.48 0.21
CA ALA A 42 -4.80 9.71 1.01
C ALA A 42 -6.13 9.92 1.74
N ILE A 43 -7.25 9.86 1.01
CA ILE A 43 -8.59 10.02 1.55
C ILE A 43 -8.92 8.93 2.57
N LEU A 44 -8.61 7.66 2.27
CA LEU A 44 -8.81 6.56 3.22
C LEU A 44 -8.03 6.75 4.52
N ASN A 45 -6.78 7.24 4.45
CA ASN A 45 -6.01 7.54 5.65
C ASN A 45 -6.64 8.67 6.47
N ILE A 46 -7.20 9.71 5.82
CA ILE A 46 -7.94 10.77 6.50
C ILE A 46 -9.18 10.22 7.20
N ILE A 47 -10.01 9.45 6.48
CA ILE A 47 -11.25 8.84 7.01
C ILE A 47 -10.96 7.94 8.22
N HIS A 48 -9.87 7.17 8.18
CA HIS A 48 -9.47 6.28 9.28
C HIS A 48 -8.66 6.98 10.39
N GLY A 49 -8.49 8.31 10.33
CA GLY A 49 -7.68 9.05 11.32
C GLY A 49 -6.18 8.70 11.30
N GLY A 50 -5.69 8.04 10.25
CA GLY A 50 -4.31 7.62 10.07
C GLY A 50 -3.41 8.72 9.52
N VAL A 51 -3.35 9.87 10.21
CA VAL A 51 -2.56 11.04 9.80
C VAL A 51 -1.08 10.69 9.64
N ASP A 52 -0.54 9.86 10.54
CA ASP A 52 0.81 9.33 10.46
C ASP A 52 1.03 8.55 9.14
N ARG A 53 0.10 7.68 8.74
CA ARG A 53 0.18 6.93 7.46
C ARG A 53 0.04 7.86 6.25
N LEU A 54 -0.81 8.88 6.33
CA LEU A 54 -0.98 9.87 5.27
C LEU A 54 0.37 10.53 4.95
N LEU A 55 1.04 11.07 5.97
CA LEU A 55 2.30 11.82 5.84
C LEU A 55 3.48 10.94 5.40
N ARG A 56 3.46 9.66 5.78
CA ARG A 56 4.50 8.70 5.40
C ARG A 56 4.30 8.10 4.01
N SER A 57 3.11 8.24 3.42
CA SER A 57 2.82 7.71 2.10
C SER A 57 3.30 8.68 1.03
N GLY A 58 4.28 8.29 0.23
CA GLY A 58 4.80 9.10 -0.87
C GLY A 58 5.19 8.27 -2.10
N PRO A 59 5.67 8.93 -3.16
CA PRO A 59 6.14 8.27 -4.39
C PRO A 59 7.45 7.51 -4.17
N TYR A 60 8.23 7.90 -3.16
CA TYR A 60 9.46 7.24 -2.77
C TYR A 60 9.49 6.99 -1.27
N LEU A 61 9.49 5.71 -0.90
CA LEU A 61 9.77 5.27 0.46
C LEU A 61 11.28 4.97 0.57
N ARG A 62 12.00 5.90 1.18
CA ARG A 62 13.44 5.81 1.45
C ARG A 62 13.71 4.91 2.64
N ASP A 63 14.87 4.29 2.64
CA ASP A 63 15.40 3.55 3.78
C ASP A 63 16.80 4.07 4.16
N PRO A 64 16.88 5.14 4.96
CA PRO A 64 18.16 5.71 5.36
C PRO A 64 19.01 4.75 6.22
N GLN A 65 18.40 3.73 6.84
CA GLN A 65 19.06 2.83 7.79
C GLN A 65 19.41 1.46 7.19
N GLY A 66 19.16 1.22 5.89
CA GLY A 66 19.46 -0.06 5.24
C GLY A 66 18.67 -1.26 5.77
N ARG A 67 17.53 -1.03 6.42
CA ARG A 67 16.66 -2.05 7.00
C ARG A 67 15.75 -2.73 5.97
N PHE A 68 15.30 -2.05 4.91
CA PHE A 68 14.35 -2.58 3.92
C PHE A 68 14.65 -2.08 2.50
N ILE A 69 14.23 -2.82 1.47
CA ILE A 69 14.43 -2.38 0.08
C ILE A 69 13.54 -1.17 -0.22
N PRO A 70 14.11 -0.03 -0.65
CA PRO A 70 13.34 1.17 -0.96
C PRO A 70 12.25 0.92 -2.01
N ARG A 71 11.12 1.61 -1.88
CA ARG A 71 9.96 1.42 -2.78
C ARG A 71 9.67 2.68 -3.57
N ILE A 72 9.47 2.53 -4.88
CA ILE A 72 9.16 3.63 -5.79
C ILE A 72 7.81 3.40 -6.48
N LYS A 73 7.15 4.50 -6.84
CA LYS A 73 5.88 4.52 -7.58
C LYS A 73 6.03 5.38 -8.83
N PRO A 74 6.58 4.84 -9.93
CA PRO A 74 6.84 5.64 -11.13
C PRO A 74 5.58 6.26 -11.76
N LEU A 75 4.40 5.68 -11.50
CA LEU A 75 3.14 6.09 -12.09
C LEU A 75 2.31 7.01 -11.16
N SER A 76 2.84 7.43 -10.01
CA SER A 76 2.05 8.13 -8.98
C SER A 76 1.46 9.48 -9.41
N GLU A 77 1.90 10.01 -10.55
CA GLU A 77 1.42 11.27 -11.13
C GLU A 77 0.60 11.07 -12.41
N ILE A 78 0.42 9.83 -12.85
CA ILE A 78 -0.31 9.46 -14.06
C ILE A 78 -1.70 8.98 -13.67
N TYR A 79 -2.74 9.43 -14.38
CA TYR A 79 -4.11 9.01 -14.08
C TYR A 79 -4.34 7.53 -14.44
N GLU A 80 -5.21 6.85 -13.69
CA GLU A 80 -5.57 5.45 -13.99
C GLU A 80 -6.11 5.27 -15.42
N ARG A 81 -6.91 6.24 -15.91
CA ARG A 81 -7.43 6.23 -17.29
C ARG A 81 -6.32 6.31 -18.34
N GLU A 82 -5.23 7.01 -18.03
CA GLU A 82 -4.09 7.17 -18.95
C GLU A 82 -3.24 5.90 -18.95
N VAL A 83 -3.02 5.29 -17.78
CA VAL A 83 -2.37 3.97 -17.67
C VAL A 83 -3.16 2.91 -18.45
N ALA A 84 -4.49 2.89 -18.30
CA ALA A 84 -5.36 1.96 -19.02
C ALA A 84 -5.33 2.21 -20.54
N LEU A 85 -5.40 3.48 -20.97
CA LEU A 85 -5.31 3.86 -22.38
C LEU A 85 -3.98 3.43 -22.99
N TYR A 86 -2.86 3.66 -22.29
CA TYR A 86 -1.55 3.23 -22.74
C TYR A 86 -1.49 1.71 -22.92
N ALA A 87 -1.92 0.95 -21.92
CA ALA A 87 -1.94 -0.52 -21.97
C ALA A 87 -2.79 -1.04 -23.15
N TYR A 88 -3.92 -0.39 -23.44
CA TYR A 88 -4.75 -0.71 -24.60
C TYR A 88 -4.03 -0.45 -25.93
N ILE A 89 -3.40 0.73 -26.09
CA ILE A 89 -2.70 1.13 -27.33
C ILE A 89 -1.54 0.19 -27.64
N VAL A 90 -0.77 -0.24 -26.63
CA VAL A 90 0.39 -1.11 -26.82
C VAL A 90 0.05 -2.60 -26.83
N GLY A 91 -1.23 -2.97 -26.69
CA GLY A 91 -1.68 -4.35 -26.73
C GLY A 91 -1.26 -5.19 -25.51
N LEU A 92 -1.22 -4.59 -24.32
CA LEU A 92 -0.98 -5.33 -23.08
C LEU A 92 -2.25 -6.03 -22.61
N ASP A 93 -2.09 -7.28 -22.16
CA ASP A 93 -3.19 -8.05 -21.58
C ASP A 93 -3.63 -7.49 -20.22
N PHE A 94 -4.94 -7.32 -20.06
CA PHE A 94 -5.54 -6.92 -18.81
C PHE A 94 -5.88 -8.15 -17.96
N GLN A 95 -5.71 -8.04 -16.65
CA GLN A 95 -6.26 -9.02 -15.72
C GLN A 95 -7.79 -8.98 -15.78
N THR A 96 -8.40 -10.08 -16.21
CA THR A 96 -9.86 -10.18 -16.40
C THR A 96 -10.61 -10.61 -15.13
N THR A 97 -9.96 -11.34 -14.24
CA THR A 97 -10.59 -11.86 -13.02
C THR A 97 -10.35 -10.93 -11.82
N PRO A 98 -11.39 -10.27 -11.26
CA PRO A 98 -11.24 -9.48 -10.04
C PRO A 98 -11.08 -10.37 -8.81
N CYS A 99 -10.46 -9.84 -7.75
CA CYS A 99 -10.41 -10.52 -6.45
C CYS A 99 -11.84 -10.67 -5.88
N PRO A 100 -12.26 -11.86 -5.40
CA PRO A 100 -13.60 -12.07 -4.84
C PRO A 100 -13.86 -11.24 -3.58
N TYR A 101 -12.79 -10.82 -2.87
CA TYR A 101 -12.88 -9.98 -1.66
C TYR A 101 -12.82 -8.47 -1.96
N ARG A 102 -12.89 -8.05 -3.24
CA ARG A 102 -12.76 -6.64 -3.63
C ARG A 102 -13.97 -5.79 -3.21
N SER A 103 -15.18 -6.35 -3.31
CA SER A 103 -16.45 -5.61 -3.16
C SER A 103 -16.74 -5.15 -1.73
N GLU A 104 -16.12 -5.77 -0.72
CA GLU A 104 -16.33 -5.43 0.69
C GLU A 104 -15.53 -4.18 1.14
N ALA A 105 -14.82 -3.51 0.24
CA ALA A 105 -13.86 -2.47 0.58
C ALA A 105 -14.40 -1.05 0.33
N LEU A 106 -14.36 -0.22 1.38
CA LEU A 106 -14.60 1.25 1.36
C LEU A 106 -13.86 1.98 0.22
N ARG A 107 -12.73 1.42 -0.24
CA ARG A 107 -11.97 1.95 -1.37
C ARG A 107 -12.80 2.11 -2.65
N GLY A 108 -13.78 1.22 -2.90
CA GLY A 108 -14.67 1.32 -4.06
C GLY A 108 -15.55 2.57 -4.02
N GLU A 109 -16.14 2.87 -2.86
CA GLU A 109 -16.95 4.07 -2.64
C GLU A 109 -16.11 5.34 -2.77
N VAL A 110 -14.94 5.37 -2.13
CA VAL A 110 -14.01 6.49 -2.21
C VAL A 110 -13.59 6.76 -3.66
N ARG A 111 -13.32 5.71 -4.45
CA ARG A 111 -13.02 5.85 -5.89
C ARG A 111 -14.17 6.53 -6.64
N ASN A 112 -15.41 6.12 -6.42
CA ASN A 112 -16.57 6.69 -7.11
C ASN A 112 -16.75 8.17 -6.78
N ILE A 113 -16.61 8.54 -5.50
CA ILE A 113 -16.70 9.94 -5.04
C ILE A 113 -15.61 10.79 -5.71
N ILE A 114 -14.36 10.33 -5.67
CA ILE A 114 -13.23 11.07 -6.26
C ILE A 114 -13.39 11.20 -7.78
N ASN A 115 -13.89 10.17 -8.46
CA ASN A 115 -14.13 10.23 -9.90
C ASN A 115 -15.22 11.24 -10.26
N MET A 116 -16.32 11.27 -9.52
CA MET A 116 -17.39 12.25 -9.72
C MET A 116 -16.87 13.68 -9.49
N LEU A 117 -16.04 13.89 -8.46
CA LEU A 117 -15.41 15.19 -8.22
C LEU A 117 -14.46 15.60 -9.35
N GLU A 118 -13.65 14.68 -9.86
CA GLU A 118 -12.73 14.94 -10.98
C GLU A 118 -13.46 15.26 -12.29
N GLU A 119 -14.61 14.62 -12.53
CA GLU A 119 -15.44 14.86 -13.70
C GLU A 119 -16.08 16.26 -13.66
N ASN A 120 -16.61 16.64 -12.50
CA ASN A 120 -17.21 17.97 -12.30
C ASN A 120 -16.16 19.10 -12.20
N HIS A 121 -14.96 18.76 -11.73
CA HIS A 121 -13.87 19.70 -11.47
C HIS A 121 -12.52 19.07 -11.85
N PRO A 122 -12.11 19.17 -13.12
CA PRO A 122 -10.85 18.60 -13.60
C PRO A 122 -9.64 19.09 -12.80
N GLY A 123 -8.76 18.16 -12.40
CA GLY A 123 -7.53 18.45 -11.66
C GLY A 123 -7.64 18.34 -10.14
N ILE A 124 -8.80 17.98 -9.58
CA ILE A 124 -8.97 17.74 -8.15
C ILE A 124 -8.02 16.64 -7.64
N LYS A 125 -7.91 15.51 -8.35
CA LYS A 125 -7.02 14.39 -7.99
C LYS A 125 -5.58 14.87 -7.86
N TYR A 126 -5.08 15.59 -8.86
CA TYR A 126 -3.73 16.13 -8.84
C TYR A 126 -3.53 17.16 -7.72
N THR A 127 -4.54 18.01 -7.48
CA THR A 127 -4.52 18.99 -6.38
C THR A 127 -4.44 18.31 -5.02
N VAL A 128 -5.23 17.26 -4.79
CA VAL A 128 -5.20 16.46 -3.54
C VAL A 128 -3.85 15.79 -3.36
N TYR A 129 -3.32 15.15 -4.42
CA TYR A 129 -2.00 14.52 -4.39
C TYR A 129 -0.88 15.52 -4.07
N SER A 130 -0.87 16.66 -4.77
CA SER A 130 0.11 17.74 -4.54
C SER A 130 0.04 18.29 -3.12
N SER A 131 -1.18 18.43 -2.58
CA SER A 131 -1.42 18.91 -1.21
C SER A 131 -0.86 17.92 -0.18
N LYS A 132 -1.12 16.62 -0.37
CA LYS A 132 -0.53 15.56 0.45
C LYS A 132 1.00 15.60 0.44
N LEU A 133 1.63 15.75 -0.73
CA LEU A 133 3.09 15.85 -0.82
C LEU A 133 3.65 17.09 -0.13
N ARG A 134 2.93 18.22 -0.22
CA ARG A 134 3.30 19.45 0.49
C ARG A 134 3.21 19.25 2.00
N LEU A 135 2.13 18.66 2.51
CA LEU A 135 1.98 18.34 3.94
C LEU A 135 3.09 17.42 4.45
N SER A 136 3.41 16.37 3.69
CA SER A 136 4.46 15.41 4.07
C SER A 136 5.83 16.06 4.19
N ARG A 137 6.14 17.06 3.33
CA ARG A 137 7.38 17.85 3.37
C ARG A 137 7.43 18.82 4.56
N LEU A 138 6.31 19.46 4.90
CA LEU A 138 6.26 20.43 5.99
C LEU A 138 6.45 19.80 7.38
N LEU A 139 6.12 18.52 7.53
CA LEU A 139 6.12 17.83 8.82
C LEU A 139 7.31 16.89 9.03
N ASP A 140 8.31 16.93 8.15
CA ASP A 140 9.59 16.17 8.20
C ASP A 140 9.48 14.71 8.73
N THR A 141 8.46 13.99 8.26
CA THR A 141 8.05 12.72 8.87
C THR A 141 8.91 11.50 8.50
N GLN A 142 10.16 11.68 8.03
CA GLN A 142 10.95 10.59 7.45
C GLN A 142 11.84 9.82 8.42
N VAL A 143 11.94 10.21 9.69
CA VAL A 143 12.77 9.47 10.66
C VAL A 143 11.94 8.40 11.37
N PHE A 144 12.18 7.13 11.01
CA PHE A 144 11.60 5.99 11.68
C PHE A 144 12.59 5.35 12.64
N ASN A 145 12.13 5.12 13.87
CA ASN A 145 12.71 4.09 14.73
C ASN A 145 12.05 2.75 14.42
N MET A 146 12.53 2.07 13.38
CA MET A 146 12.20 0.66 13.17
C MET A 146 13.11 -0.20 14.04
N GLN A 147 12.52 -1.20 14.68
CA GLN A 147 13.25 -2.23 15.40
C GLN A 147 13.27 -3.53 14.60
N THR A 148 14.02 -4.51 15.09
CA THR A 148 14.13 -5.82 14.46
C THR A 148 13.13 -6.77 15.10
N CYS A 149 12.33 -7.46 14.29
CA CYS A 149 11.39 -8.46 14.78
C CYS A 149 12.12 -9.59 15.49
N ARG A 150 11.73 -9.88 16.74
CA ARG A 150 12.33 -10.93 17.57
C ARG A 150 12.26 -12.33 16.95
N LEU A 151 11.24 -12.62 16.13
CA LEU A 151 10.99 -13.95 15.59
C LEU A 151 11.62 -14.22 14.22
N CYS A 152 11.69 -13.21 13.34
CA CYS A 152 12.14 -13.41 11.96
C CYS A 152 13.28 -12.49 11.52
N GLY A 153 13.73 -11.56 12.36
CA GLY A 153 14.84 -10.65 12.04
C GLY A 153 14.50 -9.52 11.05
N TYR A 154 13.27 -9.43 10.54
CA TYR A 154 12.88 -8.36 9.63
C TYR A 154 12.50 -7.06 10.35
N PRO A 155 12.52 -5.91 9.66
CA PRO A 155 12.10 -4.63 10.23
C PRO A 155 10.64 -4.67 10.71
N ALA A 156 10.40 -4.06 11.86
CA ALA A 156 9.11 -4.00 12.52
C ALA A 156 8.93 -2.68 13.27
N SER A 157 7.68 -2.24 13.39
CA SER A 157 7.31 -1.11 14.25
C SER A 157 7.16 -1.50 15.73
N GLY A 158 7.00 -2.79 16.03
CA GLY A 158 6.93 -3.36 17.38
C GLY A 158 7.87 -4.55 17.53
N GLU A 159 7.86 -5.19 18.70
CA GLU A 159 8.72 -6.36 19.00
C GLU A 159 8.50 -7.53 18.02
N ILE A 160 7.24 -7.76 17.63
CA ILE A 160 6.85 -8.80 16.67
C ILE A 160 6.19 -8.13 15.44
N CYS A 161 6.72 -8.43 14.25
CA CYS A 161 6.18 -7.90 13.00
C CYS A 161 4.78 -8.46 12.69
N GLU A 162 4.01 -7.71 11.90
CA GLU A 162 2.64 -8.06 11.52
C GLU A 162 2.55 -9.44 10.85
N VAL A 163 3.54 -9.80 10.02
CA VAL A 163 3.59 -11.12 9.35
C VAL A 163 3.65 -12.25 10.38
N CYS A 164 4.53 -12.13 11.38
CA CYS A 164 4.68 -13.16 12.41
C CYS A 164 3.43 -13.26 13.29
N ARG A 165 2.78 -12.13 13.60
CA ARG A 165 1.49 -12.14 14.32
C ARG A 165 0.42 -12.87 13.52
N ILE A 166 0.27 -12.56 12.24
CA ILE A 166 -0.71 -13.21 11.35
C ILE A 166 -0.47 -14.73 11.27
N ILE A 167 0.78 -15.16 11.09
CA ILE A 167 1.11 -16.60 10.96
C ILE A 167 0.95 -17.32 12.31
N GLY A 168 1.35 -16.67 13.41
CA GLY A 168 1.16 -17.21 14.76
C GLY A 168 -0.30 -17.47 15.09
N ASP A 169 -1.18 -16.52 14.80
CA ASP A 169 -2.63 -16.64 14.98
C ASP A 169 -3.26 -17.75 14.12
N ALA A 170 -2.75 -17.96 12.91
CA ALA A 170 -3.21 -19.04 12.04
C ALA A 170 -2.81 -20.43 12.60
N ASN A 171 -1.61 -20.53 13.18
CA ASN A 171 -1.10 -21.76 13.76
C ASN A 171 -1.79 -22.10 15.09
N SER A 172 -2.13 -21.12 15.93
CA SER A 172 -2.89 -21.34 17.17
C SER A 172 -4.34 -21.76 16.89
N ARG A 173 -4.98 -21.23 15.85
CA ARG A 173 -6.33 -21.67 15.42
C ARG A 173 -6.37 -23.08 14.85
N ARG A 174 -5.25 -23.57 14.27
CA ARG A 174 -5.12 -24.96 13.80
C ARG A 174 -5.18 -25.98 14.94
N TYR A 175 -4.80 -25.61 16.16
CA TYR A 175 -4.93 -26.49 17.33
C TYR A 175 -6.38 -26.59 17.80
N VAL A 176 -7.11 -25.47 17.88
CA VAL A 176 -8.51 -25.44 18.33
C VAL A 176 -9.46 -26.19 17.38
N LEU A 177 -9.20 -26.16 16.07
CA LEU A 177 -10.01 -26.88 15.06
C LEU A 177 -9.64 -28.36 14.89
N ARG A 178 -8.64 -28.87 15.61
CA ARG A 178 -8.34 -30.31 15.67
C ARG A 178 -8.94 -31.00 16.90
N GLU A 179 -9.46 -30.22 17.85
CA GLU A 179 -10.10 -30.69 19.08
C GLU A 179 -11.64 -30.49 19.06
N ALA A 180 -12.21 -30.12 17.90
CA ALA A 180 -13.64 -30.02 17.64
C ALA A 180 -14.00 -30.93 16.47
#